data_AF-A0A5C4RCI4-F1
#
_entry.id   AF-A0A5C4RCI4-F1
#
_cell.length_a   1.000
_cell.length_b   1.000
_cell.length_c   1.000
_cell.angle_alpha   90.00
_cell.angle_beta   90.00
_cell.angle_gamma   90.00
#
_symmetry.space_group_name_H-M   'P 1'
#
loop_
_entity.id
_entity.type
_entity.pdbx_description
1 polymer ?
#
loop_
_entity_poly.entity_id
_entity_poly.type
_entity_poly.pdbx_seq_one_letter_code
_entity_poly.pdbx_strand_id
1 'polypeptide(L)'
;MNQHGAYTKHSKNKAQEIQGAVLPIVSKYQLECPFKGAILAGEFTEPSLKQLESCGFQVLYIHYKDIVSAFALAGIDMAFDENTSEIILAEKVALIERLKQDQLEIVKSSIFNSNKTNIERFTKALEWKIQKTLKYVVITPLYGHNFQFQTLKEAKNFIATYNSTLIPNHLIFNTFLIHVKYMNDDSVDAELSNTQSALDFLERILS
;
A
#
# COMPACT_ATOMS: atom_id res chain seq x y z
N MET A 1 16.16 7.54 -31.71
CA MET A 1 15.69 8.25 -30.50
C MET A 1 14.17 8.24 -30.50
N ASN A 2 13.54 7.22 -29.89
CA ASN A 2 12.09 7.17 -29.61
C ASN A 2 11.69 6.05 -28.62
N GLN A 3 12.64 5.29 -28.07
CA GLN A 3 12.35 4.13 -27.22
C GLN A 3 11.86 4.51 -25.82
N HIS A 4 12.25 5.66 -25.26
CA HIS A 4 11.85 6.05 -23.89
C HIS A 4 10.33 6.25 -23.69
N GLY A 5 9.55 6.55 -24.74
CA GLY A 5 8.12 6.88 -24.61
C GLY A 5 7.21 5.67 -24.39
N ALA A 6 7.46 4.55 -25.08
CA ALA A 6 6.62 3.36 -25.03
C ALA A 6 6.76 2.62 -23.68
N TYR A 7 7.99 2.37 -23.24
CA TYR A 7 8.29 1.74 -21.95
C TYR A 7 7.78 2.56 -20.75
N THR A 8 7.90 3.90 -20.81
CA THR A 8 7.37 4.78 -19.77
C THR A 8 5.85 4.69 -19.67
N LYS A 9 5.16 4.69 -20.83
CA LYS A 9 3.70 4.53 -20.88
C LYS A 9 3.26 3.17 -20.35
N HIS A 10 3.94 2.10 -20.77
CA HIS A 10 3.64 0.74 -20.35
C HIS A 10 3.87 0.53 -18.84
N SER A 11 4.99 1.02 -18.31
CA SER A 11 5.30 0.95 -16.87
C SER A 11 4.25 1.69 -16.03
N LYS A 12 3.83 2.88 -16.48
CA LYS A 12 2.78 3.66 -15.81
C LYS A 12 1.43 2.93 -15.82
N ASN A 13 1.04 2.37 -16.96
CA ASN A 13 -0.22 1.62 -17.09
C ASN A 13 -0.26 0.43 -16.13
N LYS A 14 0.82 -0.37 -16.07
CA LYS A 14 0.91 -1.50 -15.13
C LYS A 14 0.82 -1.06 -13.67
N ALA A 15 1.49 0.04 -13.31
CA ALA A 15 1.37 0.59 -11.95
C ALA A 15 -0.08 1.01 -11.64
N GLN A 16 -0.79 1.60 -12.60
CA GLN A 16 -2.20 1.96 -12.45
C GLN A 16 -3.14 0.75 -12.36
N GLU A 17 -2.89 -0.32 -13.12
CA GLU A 17 -3.64 -1.58 -13.02
C GLU A 17 -3.50 -2.22 -11.64
N ILE A 18 -2.28 -2.27 -11.09
CA ILE A 18 -2.02 -2.75 -9.72
C ILE A 18 -2.79 -1.91 -8.69
N GLN A 19 -2.72 -0.58 -8.81
CA GLN A 19 -3.46 0.34 -7.93
C GLN A 19 -4.97 0.10 -8.02
N GLY A 20 -5.50 0.00 -9.24
CA GLY A 20 -6.92 -0.23 -9.49
C GLY A 20 -7.44 -1.55 -8.93
N ALA A 21 -6.60 -2.59 -8.89
CA ALA A 21 -6.97 -3.88 -8.32
C ALA A 21 -6.91 -3.92 -6.78
N VAL A 22 -5.88 -3.31 -6.18
CA VAL A 22 -5.59 -3.47 -4.74
C VAL A 22 -6.27 -2.41 -3.89
N LEU A 23 -6.32 -1.14 -4.32
CA LEU A 23 -6.89 -0.05 -3.51
C LEU A 23 -8.36 -0.26 -3.12
N PRO A 24 -9.25 -0.82 -3.97
CA PRO A 24 -10.63 -1.12 -3.57
C PRO A 24 -10.71 -2.13 -2.42
N ILE A 25 -9.83 -3.14 -2.41
CA ILE A 25 -9.75 -4.13 -1.35
C ILE A 25 -9.27 -3.47 -0.06
N VAL A 26 -8.23 -2.64 -0.14
CA VAL A 26 -7.71 -1.89 1.01
C VAL A 26 -8.79 -1.00 1.62
N SER A 27 -9.59 -0.32 0.79
CA SER A 27 -10.70 0.51 1.26
C SER A 27 -11.78 -0.32 1.95
N LYS A 28 -12.10 -1.51 1.42
CA LYS A 28 -13.11 -2.41 2.00
C LYS A 28 -12.68 -2.93 3.37
N TYR A 29 -11.40 -3.24 3.54
CA TYR A 29 -10.83 -3.80 4.77
C TYR A 29 -10.02 -2.78 5.57
N GLN A 30 -10.36 -1.49 5.49
CA GLN A 30 -9.55 -0.42 6.10
C GLN A 30 -9.34 -0.61 7.61
N LEU A 31 -10.34 -1.14 8.32
CA LEU A 31 -10.23 -1.44 9.75
C LEU A 31 -9.13 -2.45 10.08
N GLU A 32 -8.79 -3.31 9.13
CA GLU A 32 -7.72 -4.30 9.28
C GLU A 32 -6.34 -3.74 8.94
N CYS A 33 -6.22 -2.47 8.52
CA CYS A 33 -4.96 -1.85 8.11
C CYS A 33 -4.12 -2.76 7.18
N PRO A 34 -4.66 -3.21 6.03
CA PRO A 34 -4.02 -4.24 5.22
C PRO A 34 -2.67 -3.79 4.65
N PHE A 35 -1.76 -4.75 4.50
CA PHE A 35 -0.46 -4.51 3.85
C PHE A 35 -0.64 -4.35 2.34
N LYS A 36 -0.22 -3.19 1.81
CA LYS A 36 -0.16 -2.91 0.37
C LYS A 36 1.22 -3.31 -0.15
N GLY A 37 1.36 -4.55 -0.63
CA GLY A 37 2.62 -5.05 -1.20
C GLY A 37 2.56 -5.15 -2.72
N ALA A 38 3.65 -4.80 -3.40
CA ALA A 38 3.85 -5.10 -4.82
C ALA A 38 5.27 -5.66 -5.06
N ILE A 39 5.34 -6.86 -5.64
CA ILE A 39 6.60 -7.46 -6.09
C ILE A 39 6.65 -7.35 -7.61
N LEU A 40 7.60 -6.58 -8.12
CA LEU A 40 7.71 -6.24 -9.53
C LEU A 40 9.04 -6.76 -10.08
N ALA A 41 9.00 -7.35 -11.26
CA ALA A 41 10.18 -7.82 -11.95
C ALA A 41 10.16 -7.35 -13.40
N GLY A 42 11.33 -6.99 -13.94
CA GLY A 42 11.48 -6.52 -15.32
C GLY A 42 11.78 -5.03 -15.40
N GLU A 43 11.22 -4.34 -16.40
CA GLU A 43 11.47 -2.91 -16.61
C GLU A 43 10.33 -2.05 -16.05
N PHE A 44 10.64 -1.30 -14.99
CA PHE A 44 9.78 -0.27 -14.43
C PHE A 44 10.55 1.03 -14.31
N THR A 45 9.90 2.13 -14.70
CA THR A 45 10.50 3.46 -14.57
C THR A 45 10.39 3.96 -13.13
N GLU A 46 11.38 4.74 -12.69
CA GLU A 46 11.39 5.33 -11.35
C GLU A 46 10.12 6.13 -11.02
N PRO A 47 9.52 6.93 -11.94
CA PRO A 47 8.24 7.59 -11.67
C PRO A 47 7.09 6.62 -11.36
N SER A 48 7.01 5.49 -12.06
CA SER A 48 5.97 4.47 -11.81
C SER A 48 6.13 3.81 -10.43
N LEU A 49 7.38 3.55 -10.02
CA LEU A 49 7.69 3.00 -8.70
C LEU A 49 7.30 4.00 -7.61
N LYS A 50 7.72 5.27 -7.75
CA LYS A 50 7.34 6.35 -6.83
C LYS A 50 5.83 6.56 -6.77
N GLN A 51 5.11 6.39 -7.89
CA GLN A 51 3.66 6.47 -7.91
C GLN A 51 3.04 5.40 -7.00
N LEU A 52 3.50 4.14 -7.07
CA LEU A 52 3.04 3.07 -6.18
C LEU A 52 3.36 3.38 -4.71
N GLU A 53 4.59 3.80 -4.42
CA GLU A 53 5.02 4.18 -3.07
C GLU A 53 4.19 5.34 -2.51
N SER A 54 3.85 6.35 -3.34
CA SER A 54 3.00 7.48 -2.93
C SER A 54 1.56 7.08 -2.61
N CYS A 55 1.08 5.97 -3.20
CA CYS A 55 -0.19 5.34 -2.83
C CYS A 55 -0.07 4.45 -1.59
N GLY A 56 1.10 4.43 -0.95
CA GLY A 56 1.40 3.67 0.26
C GLY A 56 1.66 2.19 0.01
N PHE A 57 2.09 1.79 -1.19
CA PHE A 57 2.60 0.43 -1.42
C PHE A 57 4.04 0.31 -0.93
N GLN A 58 4.33 -0.79 -0.25
CA GLN A 58 5.68 -1.30 -0.14
C GLN A 58 6.03 -2.03 -1.44
N VAL A 59 7.09 -1.60 -2.13
CA VAL A 59 7.49 -2.17 -3.42
C VAL A 59 8.80 -2.95 -3.26
N LEU A 60 8.82 -4.20 -3.74
CA LEU A 60 10.02 -4.97 -4.02
C LEU A 60 10.23 -4.97 -5.54
N TYR A 61 11.25 -4.28 -6.02
CA TYR A 61 11.56 -4.23 -7.44
C TYR A 61 12.84 -5.02 -7.75
N ILE A 62 12.70 -6.00 -8.64
CA ILE A 62 13.79 -6.81 -9.20
C ILE A 62 14.06 -6.32 -10.61
N HIS A 63 15.26 -5.77 -10.84
CA HIS A 63 15.57 -5.19 -12.14
C HIS A 63 15.71 -6.28 -13.21
N TYR A 64 15.28 -5.95 -14.43
CA TYR A 64 15.46 -6.81 -15.60
C TYR A 64 16.91 -7.30 -15.77
N LYS A 65 17.90 -6.41 -15.59
CA LYS A 65 19.33 -6.76 -15.68
C LYS A 65 19.75 -7.86 -14.68
N ASP A 66 19.13 -7.92 -13.51
CA ASP A 66 19.49 -8.90 -12.47
C ASP A 66 18.96 -10.28 -12.86
N ILE A 67 17.79 -10.31 -13.52
CA ILE A 67 17.22 -11.52 -14.11
C ILE A 67 18.12 -12.02 -15.25
N VAL A 68 18.47 -11.13 -16.19
CA VAL A 68 19.38 -11.47 -17.32
C VAL A 68 20.70 -12.03 -16.82
N SER A 69 21.31 -11.37 -15.84
CA SER A 69 22.58 -11.82 -15.25
C SER A 69 22.46 -13.18 -14.57
N ALA A 70 21.33 -13.47 -13.92
CA ALA A 70 21.11 -14.75 -13.23
C ALA A 70 21.03 -15.93 -14.21
N PHE A 71 20.31 -15.79 -15.33
CA PHE A 71 20.24 -16.85 -16.33
C PHE A 71 21.53 -17.01 -17.13
N ALA A 72 22.31 -15.94 -17.30
CA ALA A 72 23.63 -16.04 -17.92
C ALA A 72 24.54 -17.00 -17.12
N LEU A 73 24.45 -17.03 -15.78
CA LEU A 73 25.18 -17.99 -14.94
C LEU A 73 24.75 -19.45 -15.17
N ALA A 74 23.52 -19.68 -15.62
CA ALA A 74 23.02 -20.99 -16.01
C ALA A 74 23.32 -21.33 -17.49
N GLY A 75 24.03 -20.46 -18.21
CA GLY A 75 24.38 -20.62 -19.61
C GLY A 75 23.29 -20.21 -20.60
N ILE A 76 22.27 -19.46 -20.16
CA ILE A 76 21.18 -18.97 -21.01
C ILE A 76 21.26 -17.45 -21.12
N ASP A 77 21.41 -16.94 -22.35
CA ASP A 77 21.16 -15.54 -22.64
C ASP A 77 19.65 -15.32 -22.78
N MET A 78 19.05 -14.63 -21.81
CA MET A 78 17.64 -14.26 -21.82
C MET A 78 17.40 -12.78 -22.16
N ALA A 79 18.42 -12.04 -22.59
CA ALA A 79 18.24 -10.66 -23.01
C ALA A 79 17.30 -10.58 -24.23
N PHE A 80 16.37 -9.64 -24.22
CA PHE A 80 15.45 -9.35 -25.32
C PHE A 80 14.99 -7.89 -25.24
N ASP A 81 14.55 -7.37 -26.37
CA ASP A 81 14.02 -6.01 -26.55
C ASP A 81 12.85 -6.00 -27.55
N GLU A 82 12.33 -4.81 -27.87
CA GLU A 82 11.26 -4.63 -28.86
C GLU A 82 11.61 -5.10 -30.29
N ASN A 83 12.90 -5.30 -30.61
CA ASN A 83 13.36 -5.73 -31.92
C ASN A 83 13.62 -7.23 -31.99
N THR A 84 13.55 -7.92 -30.85
CA THR A 84 13.78 -9.37 -30.77
C THR A 84 12.61 -10.09 -31.42
N SER A 85 12.89 -10.92 -32.44
CA SER A 85 11.84 -11.61 -33.19
C SER A 85 11.12 -12.66 -32.33
N GLU A 86 9.88 -12.97 -32.68
CA GLU A 86 9.10 -14.01 -31.99
C GLU A 86 9.78 -15.39 -32.03
N ILE A 87 10.50 -15.69 -33.12
CA ILE A 87 11.26 -16.94 -33.25
C ILE A 87 12.35 -17.01 -32.18
N ILE A 88 13.13 -15.93 -32.00
CA ILE A 88 14.19 -15.87 -30.97
C ILE A 88 13.59 -15.92 -29.56
N LEU A 89 12.45 -15.24 -29.35
CA LEU A 89 11.73 -15.32 -28.06
C LEU A 89 11.29 -16.75 -27.75
N ALA A 90 10.72 -17.46 -28.73
CA ALA A 90 10.30 -18.86 -28.58
C ALA A 90 11.50 -19.78 -28.29
N GLU A 91 12.64 -19.57 -28.93
CA GLU A 91 13.88 -20.30 -28.65
C GLU A 91 14.36 -20.07 -27.21
N LYS A 92 14.36 -18.81 -26.73
CA LYS A 92 14.71 -18.46 -25.35
C LYS A 92 13.77 -19.13 -24.35
N VAL A 93 12.46 -19.14 -24.61
CA VAL A 93 11.47 -19.86 -23.78
C VAL A 93 11.77 -21.36 -23.73
N ALA A 94 12.03 -21.99 -24.88
CA ALA A 94 12.37 -23.41 -24.94
C ALA A 94 13.65 -23.76 -24.18
N LEU A 95 14.64 -22.86 -24.13
CA LEU A 95 15.85 -23.02 -23.31
C LEU A 95 15.53 -22.96 -21.81
N ILE A 96 14.66 -22.03 -21.39
CA ILE A 96 14.24 -21.89 -20.00
C ILE A 96 13.45 -23.12 -19.55
N GLU A 97 12.54 -23.63 -20.36
CA GLU A 97 11.72 -24.83 -20.07
C GLU A 97 12.56 -26.11 -19.94
N ARG A 98 13.75 -26.13 -20.55
CA ARG A 98 14.69 -27.26 -20.50
C ARG A 98 15.75 -27.13 -19.40
N LEU A 99 15.70 -26.08 -18.59
CA LEU A 99 16.63 -25.90 -17.47
C LEU A 99 16.60 -27.13 -16.55
N LYS A 100 17.78 -27.65 -16.27
CA LYS A 100 17.94 -28.69 -15.24
C LYS A 100 17.77 -28.07 -13.85
N GLN A 101 17.47 -28.92 -12.87
CA GLN A 101 17.21 -28.47 -11.50
C GLN A 101 18.41 -27.72 -10.90
N ASP A 102 19.63 -28.19 -11.12
CA ASP A 102 20.88 -27.55 -10.66
C ASP A 102 21.05 -26.15 -11.28
N GLN A 103 20.78 -26.00 -12.58
CA GLN A 103 20.80 -24.71 -13.26
C GLN A 103 19.72 -23.77 -12.73
N LEU A 104 18.51 -24.29 -12.46
CA LEU A 104 17.43 -23.51 -11.88
C LEU A 104 17.78 -23.00 -10.47
N GLU A 105 18.43 -23.82 -9.64
CA GLU A 105 18.89 -23.39 -8.32
C GLU A 105 19.98 -22.32 -8.38
N ILE A 106 20.87 -22.37 -9.40
CA ILE A 106 21.83 -21.28 -9.67
C ILE A 106 21.10 -19.97 -9.97
N VAL A 107 20.10 -20.00 -10.86
CA VAL A 107 19.31 -18.81 -11.21
C VAL A 107 18.59 -18.25 -9.97
N LYS A 108 17.88 -19.09 -9.22
CA LYS A 108 17.16 -18.67 -8.00
C LYS A 108 18.10 -18.03 -6.99
N SER A 109 19.22 -18.69 -6.71
CA SER A 109 20.21 -18.20 -5.74
C SER A 109 20.79 -16.86 -6.17
N SER A 110 21.08 -16.69 -7.46
CA SER A 110 21.58 -15.44 -8.01
C SER A 110 20.56 -14.29 -7.85
N ILE A 111 19.29 -14.52 -8.23
CA ILE A 111 18.23 -13.50 -8.08
C ILE A 111 18.06 -13.11 -6.61
N PHE A 112 17.99 -14.10 -5.71
CA PHE A 112 17.87 -13.86 -4.27
C PHE A 112 19.04 -13.05 -3.72
N ASN A 113 20.27 -13.44 -4.04
CA ASN A 113 21.46 -12.77 -3.50
C ASN A 113 21.58 -11.34 -4.01
N SER A 114 21.38 -11.11 -5.31
CA SER A 114 21.44 -9.76 -5.90
C SER A 114 20.37 -8.82 -5.37
N ASN A 115 19.24 -9.35 -4.89
CA ASN A 115 18.11 -8.57 -4.38
C ASN A 115 17.92 -8.69 -2.86
N LYS A 116 18.88 -9.29 -2.15
CA LYS A 116 18.75 -9.67 -0.74
C LYS A 116 18.31 -8.50 0.14
N THR A 117 18.96 -7.35 0.02
CA THR A 117 18.63 -6.15 0.80
C THR A 117 17.20 -5.66 0.54
N ASN A 118 16.73 -5.72 -0.70
CA ASN A 118 15.38 -5.29 -1.06
C ASN A 118 14.34 -6.28 -0.53
N ILE A 119 14.63 -7.58 -0.62
CA ILE A 119 13.78 -8.65 -0.08
C ILE A 119 13.67 -8.50 1.45
N GLU A 120 14.80 -8.35 2.15
CA GLU A 120 14.81 -8.16 3.60
C GLU A 120 14.03 -6.93 4.04
N ARG A 121 14.15 -5.81 3.31
CA ARG A 121 13.36 -4.60 3.58
C ARG A 121 11.86 -4.86 3.41
N PHE A 122 11.48 -5.51 2.32
CA PHE A 122 10.07 -5.83 2.03
C PHE A 122 9.49 -6.77 3.08
N THR A 123 10.22 -7.83 3.44
CA THR A 123 9.80 -8.80 4.46
C THR A 123 9.67 -8.14 5.83
N LYS A 124 10.63 -7.30 6.23
CA LYS A 124 10.52 -6.54 7.50
C LYS A 124 9.30 -5.63 7.53
N ALA A 125 9.00 -4.95 6.41
CA ALA A 125 7.81 -4.11 6.31
C ALA A 125 6.50 -4.94 6.41
N LEU A 126 6.48 -6.13 5.80
CA LEU A 126 5.36 -7.08 5.92
C LEU A 126 5.19 -7.57 7.37
N GLU A 127 6.27 -8.02 8.00
CA GLU A 127 6.28 -8.48 9.39
C GLU A 127 5.80 -7.38 10.33
N TRP A 128 6.32 -6.16 10.18
CA TRP A 128 5.91 -4.99 10.96
C TRP A 128 4.44 -4.66 10.77
N LYS A 129 3.91 -4.81 9.55
CA LYS A 129 2.50 -4.55 9.27
C LYS A 129 1.59 -5.60 9.89
N ILE A 130 1.99 -6.86 9.89
CA ILE A 130 1.20 -7.97 10.46
C ILE A 130 1.16 -7.90 12.00
N GLN A 131 2.18 -7.28 12.63
CA GLN A 131 2.20 -7.03 14.07
C GLN A 131 1.17 -5.97 14.49
N LYS A 132 -0.11 -6.38 14.58
CA LYS A 132 -1.21 -5.58 15.14
C LYS A 132 -1.17 -5.58 16.66
N THR A 133 -0.14 -4.98 17.24
CA THR A 133 -0.09 -4.76 18.68
C THR A 133 -0.68 -3.39 19.00
N LEU A 134 -1.70 -3.35 19.86
CA LEU A 134 -2.29 -2.11 20.33
C LEU A 134 -1.23 -1.25 21.05
N LYS A 135 -1.08 0.01 20.65
CA LYS A 135 -0.25 1.00 21.34
C LYS A 135 -1.07 1.77 22.37
N TYR A 136 -2.21 2.32 21.96
CA TYR A 136 -3.19 2.94 22.84
C TYR A 136 -4.54 3.14 22.13
N VAL A 137 -5.59 3.38 22.92
CA VAL A 137 -6.90 3.84 22.46
C VAL A 137 -7.22 5.18 23.11
N VAL A 138 -7.67 6.14 22.32
CA VAL A 138 -8.22 7.40 22.79
C VAL A 138 -9.72 7.39 22.51
N ILE A 139 -10.52 7.62 23.55
CA ILE A 139 -11.97 7.79 23.45
C ILE A 139 -12.31 9.21 23.86
N THR A 140 -12.85 9.99 22.93
CA THR A 140 -13.31 11.36 23.18
C THR A 140 -14.84 11.39 23.06
N PRO A 141 -15.56 11.39 24.20
CA PRO A 141 -17.00 11.59 24.17
C PRO A 141 -17.32 13.06 23.86
N LEU A 142 -18.10 13.30 22.82
CA LEU A 142 -18.55 14.63 22.45
C LEU A 142 -19.94 14.90 23.01
N TYR A 143 -20.03 15.96 23.81
CA TYR A 143 -21.27 16.49 24.33
C TYR A 143 -21.50 17.89 23.76
N GLY A 144 -22.73 18.18 23.32
CA GLY A 144 -23.02 19.47 22.70
C GLY A 144 -24.44 19.60 22.18
N HIS A 145 -24.70 20.75 21.56
CA HIS A 145 -25.91 21.03 20.81
C HIS A 145 -25.55 21.23 19.35
N ASN A 146 -26.39 20.71 18.45
CA ASN A 146 -26.25 20.95 17.03
C ASN A 146 -26.91 22.29 16.68
N PHE A 147 -26.13 23.21 16.12
CA PHE A 147 -26.62 24.48 15.60
C PHE A 147 -26.74 24.38 14.07
N GLN A 148 -27.91 24.71 13.54
CA GLN A 148 -28.16 24.75 12.11
C GLN A 148 -28.31 26.20 11.65
N PHE A 149 -27.68 26.54 10.52
CA PHE A 149 -27.68 27.88 9.94
C PHE A 149 -28.15 27.82 8.50
N GLN A 150 -28.87 28.84 8.04
CA GLN A 150 -29.40 28.88 6.67
C GLN A 150 -28.40 29.49 5.68
N THR A 151 -27.41 30.23 6.18
CA THR A 151 -26.36 30.84 5.35
C THR A 151 -24.95 30.64 5.92
N LEU A 152 -23.95 30.62 5.04
CA LEU A 152 -22.54 30.60 5.44
C LEU A 152 -22.15 31.84 6.26
N LYS A 153 -22.82 32.97 6.03
CA LYS A 153 -22.58 34.21 6.78
C LYS A 153 -23.00 34.06 8.24
N GLU A 154 -24.17 33.48 8.49
CA GLU A 154 -24.64 33.18 9.85
C GLU A 154 -23.71 32.21 10.58
N ALA A 155 -23.33 31.10 9.92
CA ALA A 155 -22.42 30.11 10.50
C ALA A 155 -21.06 30.73 10.86
N LYS A 156 -20.49 31.56 9.99
CA LYS A 156 -19.23 32.30 10.27
C LYS A 156 -19.39 33.26 11.44
N ASN A 157 -20.49 34.00 11.49
CA ASN A 157 -20.75 34.94 12.58
C ASN A 157 -20.86 34.21 13.92
N PHE A 158 -21.58 33.09 13.96
CA PHE A 158 -21.68 32.25 15.15
C PHE A 158 -20.31 31.80 15.66
N ILE A 159 -19.45 31.26 14.79
CA ILE A 159 -18.09 30.82 15.16
C ILE A 159 -17.28 31.99 15.74
N ALA A 160 -17.35 33.16 15.11
CA ALA A 160 -16.58 34.34 15.53
C ALA A 160 -17.01 34.86 16.91
N THR A 161 -18.29 34.66 17.28
CA THR A 161 -18.83 35.14 18.56
C THR A 161 -18.98 34.03 19.61
N TYR A 162 -18.65 32.78 19.27
CA TYR A 162 -18.82 31.66 20.19
C TYR A 162 -17.81 31.75 21.33
N ASN A 163 -18.33 31.83 22.56
CA ASN A 163 -17.48 31.90 23.73
C ASN A 163 -17.10 30.49 24.21
N SER A 164 -15.92 30.02 23.81
CA SER A 164 -15.38 28.71 24.19
C SER A 164 -14.97 28.59 25.67
N THR A 165 -14.96 29.68 26.43
CA THR A 165 -14.63 29.66 27.87
C THR A 165 -15.86 29.40 28.75
N LEU A 166 -17.07 29.55 28.21
CA LEU A 166 -18.31 29.22 28.91
C LEU A 166 -18.64 27.74 28.70
N ILE A 167 -18.67 26.96 29.78
CA ILE A 167 -19.15 25.57 29.76
C ILE A 167 -20.69 25.60 29.77
N PRO A 168 -21.37 25.12 28.71
CA PRO A 168 -22.83 25.14 28.68
C PRO A 168 -23.42 24.17 29.70
N ASN A 169 -24.56 24.55 30.29
CA ASN A 169 -25.33 23.65 31.15
C ASN A 169 -26.17 22.68 30.30
N HIS A 170 -26.43 21.47 30.79
CA HIS A 170 -27.27 20.46 30.14
C HIS A 170 -26.79 20.00 28.75
N LEU A 171 -25.47 19.79 28.60
CA LEU A 171 -24.93 19.21 27.38
C LEU A 171 -25.53 17.82 27.12
N ILE A 172 -25.87 17.55 25.86
CA ILE A 172 -26.42 16.28 25.40
C ILE A 172 -25.29 15.47 24.77
N PHE A 173 -25.24 14.17 25.05
CA PHE A 173 -24.31 13.28 24.37
C PHE A 173 -24.60 13.25 22.87
N ASN A 174 -23.56 13.41 22.05
CA ASN A 174 -23.68 13.41 20.59
C ASN A 174 -23.05 12.16 19.98
N THR A 175 -21.75 11.95 20.21
CA THR A 175 -21.00 10.84 19.60
C THR A 175 -19.72 10.52 20.38
N PHE A 176 -19.20 9.31 20.20
CA PHE A 176 -17.84 8.94 20.56
C PHE A 176 -16.92 9.13 19.36
N LEU A 177 -15.82 9.86 19.54
CA LEU A 177 -14.67 9.75 18.64
C LEU A 177 -13.68 8.75 19.24
N ILE A 178 -13.43 7.65 18.53
CA ILE A 178 -12.51 6.60 18.95
C ILE A 178 -11.32 6.59 17.99
N HIS A 179 -10.13 6.80 18.53
CA HIS A 179 -8.87 6.69 17.81
C HIS A 179 -8.05 5.54 18.39
N VAL A 180 -7.77 4.54 17.56
CA VAL A 180 -6.96 3.38 17.93
C VAL A 180 -5.62 3.50 17.23
N LYS A 181 -4.53 3.44 18.01
CA LYS A 181 -3.17 3.48 17.51
C LYS A 181 -2.49 2.14 17.74
N TYR A 182 -1.87 1.60 16.69
CA TYR A 182 -1.06 0.40 16.76
C TYR A 182 0.43 0.73 16.89
N MET A 183 1.22 -0.23 17.36
CA MET A 183 2.67 -0.09 17.54
C MET A 183 3.39 0.13 16.21
N ASN A 184 2.81 -0.38 15.12
CA ASN A 184 3.31 -0.20 13.77
C ASN A 184 2.98 1.17 13.14
N ASP A 185 2.46 2.10 13.94
CA ASP A 185 1.97 3.44 13.59
C ASP A 185 0.72 3.48 12.71
N ASP A 186 0.08 2.34 12.44
CA ASP A 186 -1.27 2.34 11.87
C ASP A 186 -2.28 2.91 12.85
N SER A 187 -3.33 3.50 12.30
CA SER A 187 -4.45 4.00 13.08
C SER A 187 -5.80 3.72 12.43
N VAL A 188 -6.80 3.53 13.28
CA VAL A 188 -8.19 3.39 12.91
C VAL A 188 -9.00 4.41 13.69
N ASP A 189 -9.78 5.21 12.97
CA ASP A 189 -10.66 6.24 13.52
C ASP A 189 -12.12 5.82 13.32
N ALA A 190 -12.95 6.07 14.34
CA ALA A 190 -14.38 5.85 14.27
C ALA A 190 -15.15 6.97 14.98
N GLU A 191 -16.27 7.37 14.40
CA GLU A 191 -17.26 8.28 14.98
C GLU A 191 -18.58 7.53 15.18
N LEU A 192 -19.01 7.34 16.42
CA LEU A 192 -20.10 6.43 16.78
C LEU A 192 -21.08 7.07 17.76
N SER A 193 -22.33 7.22 17.33
CA SER A 193 -23.37 7.98 18.04
C SER A 193 -23.99 7.27 19.25
N ASN A 194 -23.62 6.03 19.53
CA ASN A 194 -24.18 5.28 20.66
C ASN A 194 -23.18 4.28 21.26
N THR A 195 -23.44 3.90 22.51
CA THR A 195 -22.59 3.01 23.30
C THR A 195 -22.43 1.62 22.68
N GLN A 196 -23.50 1.00 22.17
CA GLN A 196 -23.41 -0.36 21.64
C GLN A 196 -22.50 -0.41 20.42
N SER A 197 -22.68 0.50 19.47
CA SER A 197 -21.82 0.58 18.29
C SER A 197 -20.35 0.83 18.65
N ALA A 198 -20.08 1.65 19.67
CA ALA A 198 -18.73 1.88 20.17
C ALA A 198 -18.09 0.61 20.74
N LEU A 199 -18.84 -0.18 21.50
CA LEU A 199 -18.37 -1.46 22.04
C LEU A 199 -18.13 -2.48 20.91
N ASP A 200 -19.10 -2.63 20.00
CA ASP A 200 -18.99 -3.53 18.84
C ASP A 200 -17.76 -3.21 17.97
N PHE A 201 -17.45 -1.92 17.81
CA PHE A 201 -16.26 -1.47 17.11
C PHE A 201 -14.98 -1.93 17.82
N LEU A 202 -14.88 -1.70 19.14
CA LEU A 202 -13.71 -2.09 19.92
C LEU A 202 -13.50 -3.61 19.93
N GLU A 203 -14.58 -4.40 19.97
CA GLU A 203 -14.51 -5.86 19.90
C GLU A 203 -13.95 -6.33 18.55
N ARG A 204 -14.40 -5.73 17.45
CA ARG A 204 -13.99 -6.11 16.08
C ARG A 204 -12.54 -5.77 15.74
N ILE A 205 -11.94 -4.76 16.37
CA ILE A 205 -10.57 -4.32 16.06
C ILE A 205 -9.52 -4.97 16.97
N LEU A 206 -9.96 -5.60 18.07
CA LEU A 206 -9.11 -6.35 19.01
C LEU A 206 -9.05 -7.85 18.69
N SER A 207 -9.99 -8.36 17.91
CA SER A 207 -9.98 -9.73 17.35
C SER A 207 -8.99 -9.87 16.19
#